data_AF-A0A956LPZ0-F1
#
_entry.id   AF-A0A956LPZ0-F1
#
_cell.length_a   1.000
_cell.length_b   1.000
_cell.length_c   1.000
_cell.angle_alpha   90.00
_cell.angle_beta   90.00
_cell.angle_gamma   90.00
#
_symmetry.space_group_name_H-M   'P 1'
#
loop_
_entity.id
_entity.type
_entity.pdbx_description
1 polymer ?
#
loop_
_entity_poly.entity_id
_entity_poly.type
_entity_poly.pdbx_seq_one_letter_code
_entity_poly.pdbx_strand_id
1 'polypeptide(L)'
;MRAGLRAAIIAVALTLTTCVQQDRPRHDARADADAKVTAARPDAVVAPEPVPELAQDLLCPRAEGSRVGELDWIPADARVVALIELADPELDAALEQLSAALPELDDVPIVSGMALSQLPLQLAVLRPALAQGGFAPASVLLLHTRASEPVWVLRAPCDLDEMRGAIERRWPVKTRAVIGGVVAERDPARGDQALLGDVVFASGDRVAITPPGAGARLLRWLEGQVQPDAGALVGAPDPRAAPEVESLEPAAIRVLLHGQGLLAVGAHGDAEAHSTRVLLRASSAGVERVEVEPPGQGEPPG
;
A
#
# COMPACT_ATOMS: atom_id res chain seq x y z
N MET A 1 -31.09 -35.05 -6.00
CA MET A 1 -29.71 -35.39 -6.36
C MET A 1 -29.03 -34.13 -6.86
N ARG A 2 -27.93 -33.75 -6.19
CA ARG A 2 -26.92 -32.71 -6.52
C ARG A 2 -27.39 -31.25 -6.53
N ALA A 3 -27.61 -30.73 -5.33
CA ALA A 3 -27.24 -29.38 -4.96
C ALA A 3 -25.74 -29.38 -4.56
N GLY A 4 -24.95 -28.45 -5.05
CA GLY A 4 -23.54 -28.33 -4.68
C GLY A 4 -22.77 -27.33 -5.53
N LEU A 5 -22.58 -26.11 -4.99
CA LEU A 5 -21.28 -25.42 -4.86
C LEU A 5 -21.59 -24.00 -4.36
N ARG A 6 -21.52 -23.81 -3.05
CA ARG A 6 -21.45 -22.49 -2.41
C ARG A 6 -20.30 -22.55 -1.40
N ALA A 7 -19.61 -21.42 -1.28
CA ALA A 7 -18.59 -21.06 -0.29
C ALA A 7 -17.17 -21.60 -0.52
N ALA A 8 -16.38 -20.80 -1.25
CA ALA A 8 -14.95 -20.64 -1.02
C ALA A 8 -14.58 -19.19 -1.37
N ILE A 9 -14.84 -18.26 -0.44
CA ILE A 9 -14.25 -16.92 -0.48
C ILE A 9 -13.12 -16.92 0.55
N ILE A 10 -11.94 -16.70 0.00
CA ILE A 10 -10.63 -16.80 0.63
C ILE A 10 -10.44 -15.63 1.61
N ALA A 11 -10.23 -15.98 2.88
CA ALA A 11 -9.71 -15.08 3.88
C ALA A 11 -8.21 -14.86 3.61
N VAL A 12 -7.85 -13.74 3.00
CA VAL A 12 -6.50 -13.17 3.07
C VAL A 12 -6.61 -11.94 3.94
N ALA A 13 -6.55 -12.19 5.24
CA ALA A 13 -6.36 -11.18 6.26
C ALA A 13 -5.14 -11.60 7.08
N LEU A 14 -4.13 -10.75 7.08
CA LEU A 14 -3.05 -10.70 8.06
C LEU A 14 -2.19 -11.98 8.17
N THR A 15 -1.13 -12.03 7.37
CA THR A 15 0.13 -12.69 7.76
C THR A 15 0.81 -11.86 8.88
N LEU A 16 0.11 -11.70 10.01
CA LEU A 16 0.74 -11.55 11.31
C LEU A 16 0.77 -12.94 11.92
N THR A 17 1.92 -13.57 11.75
CA THR A 17 2.51 -14.64 12.55
C THR A 17 1.63 -15.16 13.70
N THR A 18 0.91 -16.22 13.37
CA THR A 18 0.60 -17.32 14.28
C THR A 18 1.90 -17.86 14.87
N CYS A 19 2.24 -17.42 16.08
CA CYS A 19 3.12 -18.14 16.98
C CYS A 19 2.36 -18.49 18.26
N VAL A 20 2.14 -19.80 18.43
CA VAL A 20 2.01 -20.49 19.73
C VAL A 20 0.76 -20.15 20.56
N GLN A 21 -0.32 -20.89 20.30
CA GLN A 21 -1.13 -21.42 21.41
C GLN A 21 -1.19 -22.94 21.26
N GLN A 22 -0.18 -23.56 21.85
CA GLN A 22 -0.10 -24.98 22.10
C GLN A 22 -1.15 -25.36 23.15
N ASP A 23 -1.86 -26.45 22.87
CA ASP A 23 -2.76 -27.21 23.74
C ASP A 23 -2.52 -27.02 25.25
N ARG A 24 -3.56 -26.57 25.96
CA ARG A 24 -3.73 -26.89 27.38
C ARG A 24 -4.93 -27.83 27.53
N PRO A 25 -4.75 -29.02 28.13
CA PRO A 25 -5.87 -29.90 28.44
C PRO A 25 -6.73 -29.26 29.53
N ARG A 26 -8.05 -29.33 29.33
CA ARG A 26 -9.06 -29.07 30.36
C ARG A 26 -8.87 -30.05 31.52
N HIS A 27 -8.54 -29.52 32.70
CA HIS A 27 -8.76 -30.21 33.96
C HIS A 27 -9.77 -29.41 34.78
N ASP A 28 -11.01 -29.88 34.78
CA ASP A 28 -11.97 -29.57 35.81
C ASP A 28 -11.62 -30.40 37.07
N ALA A 29 -11.32 -29.73 38.17
CA ALA A 29 -11.59 -30.23 39.53
C ALA A 29 -11.51 -29.09 40.56
N ARG A 30 -12.63 -28.89 41.24
CA ARG A 30 -12.84 -28.08 42.45
C ARG A 30 -11.82 -28.40 43.56
N ALA A 31 -11.44 -27.40 44.35
CA ALA A 31 -11.64 -27.39 45.80
C ALA A 31 -11.21 -26.04 46.42
N ASP A 32 -12.01 -25.62 47.40
CA ASP A 32 -11.82 -24.47 48.29
C ASP A 32 -10.43 -24.42 48.95
N ALA A 33 -9.87 -23.21 49.08
CA ALA A 33 -9.01 -22.83 50.20
C ALA A 33 -8.78 -21.31 50.24
N ASP A 34 -9.34 -20.69 51.28
CA ASP A 34 -8.87 -19.51 52.01
C ASP A 34 -8.18 -18.37 51.25
N ALA A 35 -8.98 -17.33 51.01
CA ALA A 35 -8.53 -15.98 50.73
C ALA A 35 -7.78 -15.39 51.94
N LYS A 36 -6.44 -15.50 51.94
CA LYS A 36 -5.57 -14.65 52.74
C LYS A 36 -5.11 -13.46 51.89
N VAL A 37 -5.93 -12.40 51.89
CA VAL A 37 -5.62 -11.11 51.27
C VAL A 37 -4.39 -10.53 51.97
N THR A 38 -3.23 -10.75 51.37
CA THR A 38 -1.99 -10.08 51.77
C THR A 38 -1.88 -8.85 50.88
N ALA A 39 -2.05 -7.67 51.46
CA ALA A 39 -1.93 -6.39 50.76
C ALA A 39 -0.52 -6.28 50.15
N ALA A 40 -0.43 -6.53 48.85
CA ALA A 40 0.77 -6.31 48.08
C ALA A 40 1.07 -4.80 48.07
N ARG A 41 2.28 -4.47 48.49
CA ARG A 41 2.84 -3.13 48.48
C ARG A 41 2.81 -2.61 47.03
N PRO A 42 2.38 -1.37 46.77
CA PRO A 42 2.42 -0.82 45.42
C PRO A 42 3.88 -0.75 44.99
N ASP A 43 4.27 -1.62 44.07
CA ASP A 43 5.57 -1.55 43.43
C ASP A 43 5.68 -0.19 42.76
N ALA A 44 6.75 0.53 43.12
CA ALA A 44 7.06 1.82 42.54
C ALA A 44 7.09 1.64 41.01
N VAL A 45 6.22 2.37 40.31
CA VAL A 45 6.24 2.47 38.86
C VAL A 45 7.61 3.01 38.49
N VAL A 46 8.51 2.12 38.10
CA VAL A 46 9.81 2.47 37.54
C VAL A 46 9.50 3.26 36.28
N ALA A 47 9.77 4.56 36.32
CA ALA A 47 9.62 5.41 35.15
C ALA A 47 10.41 4.76 34.01
N PRO A 48 9.80 4.53 32.83
CA PRO A 48 10.51 3.94 31.71
C PRO A 48 11.79 4.75 31.47
N GLU A 49 12.94 4.07 31.43
CA GLU A 49 14.19 4.73 31.07
C GLU A 49 13.98 5.48 29.76
N PRO A 50 14.42 6.75 29.66
CA PRO A 50 14.29 7.50 28.43
C PRO A 50 15.03 6.72 27.35
N VAL A 51 14.28 6.20 26.38
CA VAL A 51 14.86 5.62 25.17
C VAL A 51 15.75 6.70 24.59
N PRO A 52 17.07 6.46 24.41
CA PRO A 52 17.96 7.47 23.89
C PRO A 52 17.36 7.98 22.60
N GLU A 53 17.11 9.29 22.57
CA GLU A 53 16.65 10.03 21.41
C GLU A 53 17.74 9.87 20.35
N LEU A 54 17.63 8.80 19.56
CA LEU A 54 18.49 8.58 18.41
C LEU A 54 18.33 9.84 17.57
N ALA A 55 19.36 10.69 17.55
CA ALA A 55 19.44 11.81 16.63
C ALA A 55 19.07 11.24 15.26
N GLN A 56 17.91 11.66 14.77
CA GLN A 56 17.32 11.14 13.54
C GLN A 56 18.08 11.77 12.37
N ASP A 57 19.36 11.42 12.22
CA ASP A 57 20.14 11.84 11.08
C ASP A 57 19.42 11.28 9.85
N LEU A 58 18.90 12.17 9.02
CA LEU A 58 18.29 11.79 7.77
C LEU A 58 19.35 11.09 6.92
N LEU A 59 19.04 9.90 6.42
CA LEU A 59 19.98 9.12 5.59
C LEU A 59 20.20 9.81 4.25
N CYS A 60 19.16 10.50 3.79
CA CYS A 60 19.20 11.37 2.64
C CYS A 60 18.58 12.71 3.06
N PRO A 61 19.40 13.70 3.46
CA PRO A 61 18.89 15.05 3.72
C PRO A 61 18.14 15.65 2.54
N ARG A 62 18.47 15.21 1.31
CA ARG A 62 17.76 15.63 0.08
C ARG A 62 16.39 14.97 -0.11
N ALA A 63 16.09 13.91 0.63
CA ALA A 63 14.77 13.25 0.61
C ALA A 63 13.79 13.91 1.58
N GLU A 64 14.25 14.82 2.45
CA GLU A 64 13.35 15.60 3.29
C GLU A 64 12.45 16.47 2.43
N GLY A 65 11.13 16.34 2.63
CA GLY A 65 10.14 17.06 1.85
C GLY A 65 10.11 16.66 0.37
N SER A 66 10.72 15.53 -0.01
CA SER A 66 10.70 15.08 -1.40
C SER A 66 9.28 14.74 -1.84
N ARG A 67 8.99 15.02 -3.12
CA ARG A 67 7.71 14.69 -3.76
C ARG A 67 7.96 13.63 -4.83
N VAL A 68 6.98 12.76 -5.06
CA VAL A 68 7.06 11.66 -6.05
C VAL A 68 7.45 12.16 -7.45
N GLY A 69 7.02 13.37 -7.84
CA GLY A 69 7.35 13.97 -9.13
C GLY A 69 6.38 13.53 -10.23
N GLU A 70 6.86 13.54 -11.47
CA GLU A 70 6.10 13.11 -12.66
C GLU A 70 5.73 11.62 -12.55
N LEU A 71 4.54 11.25 -13.02
CA LEU A 71 3.96 9.93 -12.87
C LEU A 71 3.96 9.09 -14.15
N ASP A 72 4.47 9.60 -15.28
CA ASP A 72 4.45 8.96 -16.61
C ASP A 72 5.04 7.53 -16.68
N TRP A 73 5.84 7.14 -15.69
CA TRP A 73 6.43 5.81 -15.51
C TRP A 73 5.50 4.77 -14.89
N ILE A 74 4.33 5.15 -14.37
CA ILE A 74 3.42 4.20 -13.71
C ILE A 74 2.90 3.17 -14.72
N PRO A 75 3.00 1.86 -14.41
CA PRO A 75 2.47 0.83 -15.30
C PRO A 75 0.96 0.98 -15.53
N ALA A 76 0.56 0.86 -16.79
CA ALA A 76 -0.82 1.05 -17.25
C ALA A 76 -1.85 0.08 -16.64
N ASP A 77 -1.41 -1.06 -16.12
CA ASP A 77 -2.26 -2.06 -15.49
C ASP A 77 -2.32 -1.93 -13.96
N ALA A 78 -1.84 -0.82 -13.39
CA ALA A 78 -2.07 -0.47 -11.99
C ALA A 78 -3.56 -0.31 -11.70
N ARG A 79 -4.06 -0.95 -10.63
CA ARG A 79 -5.48 -0.97 -10.24
C ARG A 79 -5.88 0.20 -9.35
N VAL A 80 -4.91 0.70 -8.60
CA VAL A 80 -5.03 1.88 -7.75
C VAL A 80 -3.78 2.70 -8.00
N VAL A 81 -3.95 3.99 -8.21
CA VAL A 81 -2.89 4.99 -8.20
C VAL A 81 -3.35 6.10 -7.26
N ALA A 82 -2.82 6.15 -6.05
CA ALA A 82 -3.16 7.16 -5.06
C ALA A 82 -1.93 7.98 -4.68
N LEU A 83 -1.92 9.26 -5.07
CA LEU A 83 -0.91 10.23 -4.66
C LEU A 83 -1.37 10.91 -3.36
N ILE A 84 -0.54 10.79 -2.33
CA ILE A 84 -0.85 11.20 -0.96
C ILE A 84 0.18 12.23 -0.49
N GLU A 85 -0.30 13.41 -0.12
CA GLU A 85 0.52 14.51 0.37
C GLU A 85 0.73 14.36 1.89
N LEU A 86 1.78 13.64 2.30
CA LEU A 86 2.09 13.38 3.72
C LEU A 86 2.32 14.65 4.54
N ALA A 87 2.83 15.72 3.92
CA ALA A 87 3.06 17.01 4.57
C ALA A 87 1.81 17.92 4.59
N ASP A 88 0.70 17.49 3.99
CA ASP A 88 -0.54 18.26 3.99
C ASP A 88 -1.20 18.20 5.38
N PRO A 89 -1.47 19.35 6.03
CA PRO A 89 -2.08 19.39 7.36
C PRO A 89 -3.52 18.86 7.38
N GLU A 90 -4.19 18.78 6.22
CA GLU A 90 -5.55 18.27 6.08
C GLU A 90 -5.63 16.77 5.84
N LEU A 91 -4.49 16.07 5.72
CA LEU A 91 -4.45 14.66 5.33
C LEU A 91 -5.30 13.76 6.24
N ASP A 92 -5.24 13.94 7.56
CA ASP A 92 -6.00 13.08 8.47
C ASP A 92 -7.52 13.30 8.33
N ALA A 93 -7.97 14.53 8.10
CA ALA A 93 -9.37 14.83 7.79
C ALA A 93 -9.78 14.26 6.42
N ALA A 94 -8.93 14.38 5.40
CA ALA A 94 -9.17 13.81 4.08
C ALA A 94 -9.29 12.28 4.11
N LEU A 95 -8.50 11.60 4.95
CA LEU A 95 -8.57 10.15 5.16
C LEU A 95 -9.90 9.72 5.79
N GLU A 96 -10.40 10.49 6.76
CA GLU A 96 -11.72 10.25 7.37
C GLU A 96 -12.84 10.43 6.34
N GLN A 97 -12.83 11.53 5.59
CA GLN A 97 -13.79 11.81 4.53
C GLN A 97 -13.77 10.72 3.45
N LEU A 98 -12.58 10.31 3.01
CA LEU A 98 -12.41 9.21 2.05
C LEU A 98 -13.02 7.92 2.56
N SER A 99 -12.69 7.53 3.79
CA SER A 99 -13.17 6.28 4.39
C SER A 99 -14.69 6.26 4.56
N ALA A 100 -15.28 7.41 4.89
CA ALA A 100 -16.73 7.56 5.06
C ALA A 100 -17.49 7.57 3.73
N ALA A 101 -16.91 8.14 2.67
CA ALA A 101 -17.58 8.25 1.37
C ALA A 101 -17.53 6.97 0.53
N LEU A 102 -16.48 6.15 0.68
CA LEU A 102 -16.27 4.95 -0.15
C LEU A 102 -17.49 4.00 -0.24
N PRO A 103 -18.22 3.69 0.85
CA PRO A 103 -19.42 2.84 0.79
C PRO A 103 -20.57 3.42 -0.02
N GLU A 104 -20.61 4.75 -0.20
CA GLU A 104 -21.68 5.49 -0.89
C GLU A 104 -21.38 5.71 -2.38
N LEU A 105 -20.22 5.25 -2.86
CA LEU A 105 -19.81 5.39 -4.27
C LEU A 105 -20.16 4.14 -5.07
N ASP A 106 -21.25 4.21 -5.84
CA ASP A 106 -21.85 3.07 -6.57
C ASP A 106 -20.93 2.40 -7.64
N ASP A 107 -19.86 3.07 -8.07
CA ASP A 107 -18.98 2.63 -9.17
C ASP A 107 -17.54 2.31 -8.75
N VAL A 108 -17.23 2.34 -7.45
CA VAL A 108 -15.87 2.02 -7.00
C VAL A 108 -15.60 0.52 -7.16
N PRO A 109 -14.54 0.10 -7.86
CA PRO A 109 -14.20 -1.32 -7.94
C PRO A 109 -13.95 -1.88 -6.53
N ILE A 110 -14.65 -2.95 -6.15
CA ILE A 110 -14.68 -3.46 -4.76
C ILE A 110 -13.29 -3.63 -4.17
N VAL A 111 -12.37 -4.27 -4.89
CA VAL A 111 -11.02 -4.52 -4.37
C VAL A 111 -10.27 -3.22 -4.14
N SER A 112 -10.42 -2.24 -5.04
CA SER A 112 -9.83 -0.91 -4.90
C SER A 112 -10.47 -0.12 -3.75
N GLY A 113 -11.80 -0.18 -3.61
CA GLY A 113 -12.51 0.47 -2.50
C GLY A 113 -12.12 -0.10 -1.14
N MET A 114 -11.99 -1.43 -1.03
CA MET A 114 -11.49 -2.09 0.18
C MET A 114 -10.04 -1.70 0.49
N ALA A 115 -9.19 -1.57 -0.52
CA ALA A 115 -7.81 -1.12 -0.32
C ALA A 115 -7.76 0.31 0.21
N LEU A 116 -8.56 1.22 -0.37
CA LEU A 116 -8.62 2.61 0.07
C LEU A 116 -9.23 2.77 1.47
N SER A 117 -10.20 1.94 1.86
CA SER A 117 -10.75 2.00 3.23
C SER A 117 -9.74 1.56 4.30
N GLN A 118 -8.69 0.85 3.92
CA GLN A 118 -7.58 0.48 4.79
C GLN A 118 -6.44 1.52 4.79
N LEU A 119 -6.53 2.57 3.98
CA LEU A 119 -5.47 3.57 3.83
C LEU A 119 -5.02 4.20 5.16
N PRO A 120 -5.92 4.58 6.10
CA PRO A 120 -5.49 5.14 7.38
C PRO A 120 -4.61 4.16 8.18
N LEU A 121 -4.97 2.88 8.22
CA LEU A 121 -4.20 1.84 8.89
C LEU A 121 -2.84 1.64 8.23
N GLN A 122 -2.80 1.60 6.90
CA GLN A 122 -1.54 1.44 6.15
C GLN A 122 -0.60 2.62 6.41
N LEU A 123 -1.10 3.86 6.43
CA LEU A 123 -0.30 5.05 6.72
C LEU A 123 0.20 5.09 8.17
N ALA A 124 -0.61 4.64 9.14
CA ALA A 124 -0.19 4.52 10.53
C ALA A 124 1.00 3.57 10.71
N VAL A 125 1.14 2.57 9.84
CA VAL A 125 2.26 1.62 9.82
C VAL A 125 3.42 2.14 8.96
N LEU A 126 3.13 2.78 7.82
CA LEU A 126 4.13 3.30 6.88
C LEU A 126 4.92 4.47 7.46
N ARG A 127 4.26 5.49 8.05
CA ARG A 127 4.93 6.72 8.51
C ARG A 127 6.05 6.42 9.52
N PRO A 128 5.85 5.58 10.57
CA PRO A 128 6.94 5.19 11.47
C PRO A 128 8.06 4.41 10.77
N ALA A 129 7.72 3.52 9.83
CA ALA A 129 8.73 2.76 9.08
C ALA A 129 9.61 3.68 8.22
N LEU A 130 9.01 4.66 7.53
CA LEU A 130 9.73 5.68 6.78
C LEU A 130 10.66 6.48 7.70
N ALA A 131 10.15 6.95 8.85
CA ALA A 131 10.95 7.69 9.83
C ALA A 131 12.13 6.85 10.37
N GLN A 132 11.91 5.58 10.71
CA GLN A 132 12.97 4.64 11.10
C GLN A 132 14.00 4.45 9.97
N GLY A 133 13.53 4.43 8.72
CA GLY A 133 14.38 4.42 7.52
C GLY A 133 15.03 5.77 7.19
N GLY A 134 14.86 6.80 8.02
CA GLY A 134 15.41 8.14 7.77
C GLY A 134 14.80 8.84 6.57
N PHE A 135 13.57 8.49 6.20
CA PHE A 135 12.79 9.11 5.13
C PHE A 135 11.72 10.02 5.71
N ALA A 136 11.61 11.23 5.16
CA ALA A 136 10.56 12.20 5.50
C ALA A 136 10.01 12.85 4.21
N PRO A 137 9.43 12.08 3.28
CA PRO A 137 8.93 12.63 2.02
C PRO A 137 7.68 13.49 2.27
N ALA A 138 7.51 14.56 1.48
CA ALA A 138 6.30 15.36 1.48
C ALA A 138 5.13 14.64 0.78
N SER A 139 5.41 13.73 -0.15
CA SER A 139 4.38 12.90 -0.77
C SER A 139 4.85 11.46 -1.03
N VAL A 140 3.88 10.55 -1.05
CA VAL A 140 4.06 9.14 -1.41
C VAL A 140 2.98 8.70 -2.38
N LEU A 141 3.27 7.64 -3.11
CA LEU A 141 2.34 7.03 -4.05
C LEU A 141 1.99 5.62 -3.58
N LEU A 142 0.69 5.32 -3.46
CA LEU A 142 0.21 3.96 -3.31
C LEU A 142 -0.21 3.44 -4.69
N LEU A 143 0.42 2.36 -5.11
CA LEU A 143 0.04 1.58 -6.28
C LEU A 143 -0.55 0.25 -5.84
N HIS A 144 -1.54 -0.24 -6.58
CA HIS A 144 -1.92 -1.65 -6.52
C HIS A 144 -1.56 -2.33 -7.83
N THR A 145 -0.82 -3.43 -7.76
CA THR A 145 -0.52 -4.23 -8.94
C THR A 145 -1.82 -4.84 -9.51
N ARG A 146 -1.74 -5.49 -10.67
CA ARG A 146 -2.87 -6.27 -11.21
C ARG A 146 -3.36 -7.36 -10.24
N ALA A 147 -2.46 -7.92 -9.42
CA ALA A 147 -2.77 -8.89 -8.37
C ALA A 147 -3.30 -8.22 -7.08
N SER A 148 -3.53 -6.92 -7.10
CA SER A 148 -3.98 -6.09 -5.97
C SER A 148 -3.00 -6.06 -4.80
N GLU A 149 -1.71 -6.28 -5.06
CA GLU A 149 -0.65 -6.16 -4.07
C GLU A 149 -0.34 -4.67 -3.85
N PRO A 150 -0.35 -4.16 -2.60
CA PRO A 150 -0.04 -2.76 -2.33
C PRO A 150 1.46 -2.50 -2.51
N VAL A 151 1.79 -1.37 -3.11
CA VAL A 151 3.16 -0.92 -3.36
C VAL A 151 3.25 0.55 -2.99
N TRP A 152 4.10 0.86 -2.03
CA TRP A 152 4.35 2.24 -1.62
C TRP A 152 5.59 2.76 -2.32
N VAL A 153 5.46 3.80 -3.13
CA VAL A 153 6.57 4.42 -3.84
C VAL A 153 6.83 5.81 -3.27
N LEU A 154 8.10 6.10 -3.02
CA LEU A 154 8.60 7.41 -2.66
C LEU A 154 9.79 7.79 -3.53
N ARG A 155 10.09 9.08 -3.55
CA ARG A 155 11.26 9.63 -4.23
C ARG A 155 12.40 9.84 -3.25
N ALA A 156 13.59 9.37 -3.59
CA ALA A 156 14.78 9.51 -2.77
C ALA A 156 15.95 10.00 -3.63
N PRO A 157 16.08 11.34 -3.84
CA PRO A 157 17.09 11.96 -4.71
C PRO A 157 18.50 11.97 -4.08
N CYS A 158 18.91 10.84 -3.52
CA CYS A 158 20.25 10.53 -3.03
C CYS A 158 21.03 9.67 -4.02
N ASP A 159 22.32 9.55 -3.76
CA ASP A 159 23.10 8.45 -4.30
C ASP A 159 22.49 7.10 -3.88
N LEU A 160 22.35 6.19 -4.86
CA LEU A 160 21.68 4.91 -4.66
C LEU A 160 22.46 3.99 -3.73
N ASP A 161 23.78 3.98 -3.81
CA ASP A 161 24.63 3.10 -3.00
C ASP A 161 24.70 3.59 -1.56
N GLU A 162 24.75 4.90 -1.34
CA GLU A 162 24.59 5.50 -0.01
C GLU A 162 23.26 5.11 0.63
N MET A 163 22.16 5.22 -0.12
CA MET A 163 20.82 4.86 0.34
C MET A 163 20.69 3.37 0.64
N ARG A 164 21.25 2.50 -0.19
CA ARG A 164 21.26 1.06 0.03
C ARG A 164 21.97 0.70 1.32
N GLY A 165 23.19 1.20 1.52
CA GLY A 165 23.95 0.95 2.73
C GLY A 165 23.26 1.53 3.96
N ALA A 166 22.58 2.66 3.81
CA ALA A 166 21.78 3.28 4.86
C ALA A 166 20.57 2.43 5.28
N ILE A 167 19.79 1.95 4.31
CA ILE A 167 18.66 1.05 4.53
C ILE A 167 19.12 -0.25 5.19
N GLU A 168 20.21 -0.87 4.72
CA GLU A 168 20.77 -2.07 5.35
C GLU A 168 21.22 -1.83 6.79
N ARG A 169 21.63 -0.61 7.18
CA ARG A 169 22.03 -0.34 8.57
C ARG A 169 20.84 -0.19 9.51
N ARG A 170 19.70 0.34 9.05
CA ARG A 170 18.54 0.67 9.89
C ARG A 170 17.44 -0.38 9.85
N TRP A 171 17.26 -1.01 8.69
CA TRP A 171 16.29 -2.07 8.52
C TRP A 171 17.00 -3.42 8.54
N PRO A 172 16.35 -4.48 9.08
CA PRO A 172 16.88 -5.83 9.08
C PRO A 172 16.78 -6.45 7.67
N VAL A 173 17.48 -5.85 6.70
CA VAL A 173 17.48 -6.24 5.28
C VAL A 173 18.87 -6.47 4.76
N LYS A 174 18.93 -7.21 3.66
CA LYS A 174 20.11 -7.42 2.84
C LYS A 174 19.78 -7.14 1.39
N THR A 175 20.60 -6.34 0.72
CA THR A 175 20.44 -6.08 -0.70
C THR A 175 20.97 -7.22 -1.55
N ARG A 176 20.30 -7.43 -2.68
CA ARG A 176 20.66 -8.42 -3.69
C ARG A 176 20.41 -7.83 -5.06
N ALA A 177 21.36 -8.01 -5.97
CA ALA A 177 21.17 -7.68 -7.37
C ALA A 177 20.19 -8.67 -8.03
N VAL A 178 19.28 -8.16 -8.84
CA VAL A 178 18.34 -8.92 -9.64
C VAL A 178 18.35 -8.40 -11.08
N ILE A 179 17.69 -9.11 -11.99
CA ILE A 179 17.50 -8.58 -13.36
C ILE A 179 16.71 -7.27 -13.26
N GLY A 180 17.28 -6.20 -13.80
CA GLY A 180 16.67 -4.87 -13.81
C GLY A 180 17.08 -3.94 -12.66
N GLY A 181 17.83 -4.39 -11.64
CA GLY A 181 18.27 -3.51 -10.56
C GLY A 181 18.54 -4.21 -9.23
N VAL A 182 18.14 -3.58 -8.13
CA VAL A 182 18.45 -4.05 -6.77
C VAL A 182 17.18 -4.16 -5.93
N VAL A 183 17.11 -5.20 -5.11
CA VAL A 183 16.07 -5.39 -4.09
C VAL A 183 16.75 -5.62 -2.74
N ALA A 184 16.20 -5.04 -1.67
CA ALA A 184 16.52 -5.43 -0.30
C ALA A 184 15.41 -6.32 0.25
N GLU A 185 15.78 -7.52 0.66
CA GLU A 185 14.89 -8.52 1.24
C GLU A 185 15.23 -8.65 2.73
N ARG A 186 14.30 -9.15 3.53
CA ARG A 186 14.54 -9.38 4.97
C ARG A 186 15.80 -10.23 5.18
N ASP A 187 16.67 -9.79 6.10
CA ASP A 187 17.85 -10.53 6.54
C ASP A 187 17.50 -11.37 7.77
N PRO A 188 17.36 -12.69 7.65
CA PRO A 188 17.04 -13.56 8.78
C PRO A 188 18.13 -13.55 9.86
N ALA A 189 19.36 -13.14 9.54
CA ALA A 189 20.46 -13.07 10.51
C ALA A 189 20.35 -11.87 11.47
N ARG A 190 19.51 -10.88 11.15
CA ARG A 190 19.36 -9.62 11.90
C ARG A 190 18.12 -9.56 12.80
N GLY A 191 17.44 -10.69 12.97
CA GLY A 191 16.34 -10.87 13.93
C GLY A 191 14.94 -10.76 13.33
N ASP A 192 13.95 -10.81 14.22
CA ASP A 192 12.53 -10.87 13.89
C ASP A 192 11.81 -9.52 13.85
N GLN A 193 12.55 -8.41 13.76
CA GLN A 193 11.91 -7.11 13.58
C GLN A 193 11.09 -7.13 12.28
N ALA A 194 9.79 -6.87 12.42
CA ALA A 194 8.84 -6.92 11.33
C ALA A 194 9.08 -5.72 10.40
N LEU A 195 9.81 -5.97 9.32
CA LEU A 195 9.86 -5.08 8.18
C LEU A 195 8.52 -5.12 7.44
N LEU A 196 8.09 -3.98 6.88
CA LEU A 196 6.86 -3.90 6.10
C LEU A 196 6.86 -4.81 4.86
N GLY A 197 8.04 -5.04 4.28
CA GLY A 197 8.25 -6.00 3.21
C GLY A 197 9.54 -5.73 2.43
N ASP A 198 9.63 -6.21 1.20
CA ASP A 198 10.81 -5.99 0.36
C ASP A 198 10.92 -4.52 -0.05
N VAL A 199 12.15 -4.05 -0.20
CA VAL A 199 12.47 -2.70 -0.71
C VAL A 199 13.03 -2.83 -2.11
N VAL A 200 12.47 -2.12 -3.07
CA VAL A 200 12.88 -2.12 -4.46
C VAL A 200 13.48 -0.77 -4.82
N PHE A 201 14.67 -0.81 -5.42
CA PHE A 201 15.36 0.36 -5.94
C PHE A 201 15.10 0.43 -7.44
N ALA A 202 14.14 1.25 -7.83
CA ALA A 202 13.71 1.42 -9.22
C ALA A 202 14.45 2.58 -9.91
N SER A 203 14.31 2.66 -11.23
CA SER A 203 14.87 3.75 -12.04
C SER A 203 14.40 5.12 -11.55
N GLY A 204 15.15 6.18 -11.90
CA GLY A 204 14.75 7.56 -11.66
C GLY A 204 14.51 7.88 -10.19
N ASP A 205 15.45 7.52 -9.31
CA ASP A 205 15.49 7.82 -7.87
C ASP A 205 14.28 7.36 -7.02
N ARG A 206 13.54 6.37 -7.53
CA ARG A 206 12.37 5.79 -6.85
C ARG A 206 12.75 4.63 -5.93
N VAL A 207 12.16 4.66 -4.74
CA VAL A 207 12.18 3.53 -3.80
C VAL A 207 10.76 3.03 -3.64
N ALA A 208 10.55 1.73 -3.79
CA ALA A 208 9.26 1.10 -3.58
C ALA A 208 9.33 0.10 -2.41
N ILE A 209 8.26 0.00 -1.63
CA ILE A 209 8.09 -0.97 -0.54
C ILE A 209 6.90 -1.85 -0.91
N THR A 210 7.08 -3.16 -0.85
CA THR A 210 6.10 -4.16 -1.32
C THR A 210 6.07 -5.36 -0.38
N PRO A 211 5.02 -6.21 -0.38
CA PRO A 211 4.99 -7.39 0.46
C PRO A 211 6.24 -8.29 0.29
N PRO A 212 6.63 -9.04 1.34
CA PRO A 212 7.78 -9.95 1.28
C PRO A 212 7.69 -10.95 0.12
N GLY A 213 8.79 -11.11 -0.61
CA GLY A 213 8.91 -12.02 -1.75
C GLY A 213 8.39 -11.47 -3.09
N ALA A 214 7.86 -10.23 -3.11
CA ALA A 214 7.36 -9.59 -4.33
C ALA A 214 8.41 -8.70 -5.02
N GLY A 215 9.52 -8.35 -4.36
CA GLY A 215 10.43 -7.28 -4.83
C GLY A 215 10.97 -7.46 -6.25
N ALA A 216 11.45 -8.65 -6.60
CA ALA A 216 11.97 -8.90 -7.95
C ALA A 216 10.89 -8.89 -9.05
N ARG A 217 9.66 -9.29 -8.71
CA ARG A 217 8.51 -9.22 -9.63
C ARG A 217 8.07 -7.77 -9.80
N LEU A 218 8.00 -7.03 -8.69
CA LEU A 218 7.67 -5.62 -8.69
C LEU A 218 8.64 -4.81 -9.54
N LEU A 219 9.95 -5.01 -9.38
CA LEU A 219 10.95 -4.29 -10.15
C LEU A 219 10.73 -4.48 -11.65
N ARG A 220 10.55 -5.72 -12.12
CA ARG A 220 10.28 -5.97 -13.54
C ARG A 220 8.99 -5.30 -14.01
N TRP A 221 7.97 -5.19 -13.16
CA TRP A 221 6.71 -4.52 -13.49
C TRP A 221 6.91 -3.00 -13.63
N LEU A 222 7.59 -2.37 -12.66
CA LEU A 222 7.91 -0.94 -12.69
C LEU A 222 8.82 -0.55 -13.87
N GLU A 223 9.73 -1.44 -14.27
CA GLU A 223 10.63 -1.22 -15.42
C GLU A 223 10.02 -1.65 -16.77
N GLY A 224 8.72 -1.98 -16.81
CA GLY A 224 8.02 -2.38 -18.05
C GLY A 224 8.48 -3.70 -18.66
N GLN A 225 9.19 -4.54 -17.89
CA GLN A 225 9.75 -5.82 -18.34
C GLN A 225 8.80 -7.01 -18.16
N VAL A 226 7.72 -6.85 -17.39
CA VAL A 226 6.65 -7.86 -17.32
C VAL A 226 5.69 -7.60 -18.48
N GLN A 227 5.68 -8.49 -19.47
CA GLN A 227 4.56 -8.55 -20.40
C GLN A 227 3.29 -8.83 -19.61
N PRO A 228 2.16 -8.16 -19.91
CA PRO A 228 0.89 -8.58 -19.36
C PRO A 228 0.70 -10.06 -19.71
N ASP A 229 0.44 -10.91 -18.71
CA ASP A 229 0.13 -12.32 -18.96
C ASP A 229 -0.87 -12.42 -20.11
N ALA A 230 -0.57 -13.28 -21.09
CA ALA A 230 -1.21 -13.40 -22.40
C ALA A 230 -2.72 -13.79 -22.38
N GLY A 231 -3.40 -13.59 -21.25
CA GLY A 231 -4.85 -13.52 -21.13
C GLY A 231 -5.34 -12.07 -21.02
N ALA A 232 -4.69 -11.13 -21.71
CA ALA A 232 -5.13 -9.74 -21.77
C ALA A 232 -6.55 -9.66 -22.35
N LEU A 233 -7.42 -8.93 -21.64
CA LEU A 233 -8.65 -8.37 -22.19
C LEU A 233 -8.34 -7.76 -23.56
N VAL A 234 -9.18 -8.04 -24.55
CA VAL A 234 -9.08 -7.41 -25.87
C VAL A 234 -9.27 -5.91 -25.66
N GLY A 235 -8.21 -5.14 -25.92
CA GLY A 235 -8.11 -3.72 -25.60
C GLY A 235 -6.75 -3.46 -24.98
N ALA A 236 -5.80 -2.92 -25.75
CA ALA A 236 -4.50 -2.56 -25.22
C ALA A 236 -4.70 -1.64 -23.99
N PRO A 237 -4.09 -1.94 -22.82
CA PRO A 237 -4.13 -1.00 -21.72
C PRO A 237 -3.54 0.32 -22.21
N ASP A 238 -4.34 1.39 -22.06
CA ASP A 238 -3.93 2.75 -22.36
C ASP A 238 -2.63 3.03 -21.59
N PRO A 239 -1.50 3.29 -22.26
CA PRO A 239 -0.16 3.23 -21.66
C PRO A 239 0.10 4.28 -20.57
N ARG A 240 -0.88 5.09 -20.17
CA ARG A 240 -0.70 6.25 -19.28
C ARG A 240 -1.88 6.47 -18.34
N ALA A 241 -2.04 5.62 -17.33
CA ALA A 241 -2.94 5.90 -16.19
C ALA A 241 -2.54 7.18 -15.43
N ALA A 242 -1.27 7.55 -15.51
CA ALA A 242 -0.64 8.53 -14.64
C ALA A 242 -1.00 10.01 -14.84
N PRO A 243 -1.11 10.54 -16.09
CA PRO A 243 -1.40 11.95 -16.32
C PRO A 243 -2.77 12.39 -15.78
N GLU A 244 -3.73 11.46 -15.66
CA GLU A 244 -5.05 11.76 -15.12
C GLU A 244 -4.99 12.17 -13.65
N VAL A 245 -4.19 11.48 -12.84
CA VAL A 245 -3.99 11.83 -11.42
C VAL A 245 -3.30 13.19 -11.27
N GLU A 246 -2.36 13.50 -12.16
CA GLU A 246 -1.66 14.80 -12.17
C GLU A 246 -2.57 15.95 -12.60
N SER A 247 -3.55 15.67 -13.46
CA SER A 247 -4.53 16.66 -13.94
C SER A 247 -5.56 17.06 -12.88
N LEU A 248 -5.72 16.27 -11.82
CA LEU A 248 -6.60 16.61 -10.71
C LEU A 248 -6.10 17.84 -9.97
N GLU A 249 -7.03 18.71 -9.57
CA GLU A 249 -6.73 19.82 -8.69
C GLU A 249 -5.99 19.34 -7.42
N PRO A 250 -5.03 20.12 -6.90
CA PRO A 250 -4.32 19.76 -5.67
C PRO A 250 -5.27 19.44 -4.51
N ALA A 251 -4.95 18.36 -3.80
CA ALA A 251 -5.62 17.90 -2.59
C ALA A 251 -4.69 16.97 -1.81
N ALA A 252 -5.03 16.72 -0.54
CA ALA A 252 -4.27 15.82 0.32
C ALA A 252 -4.19 14.39 -0.24
N ILE A 253 -5.25 13.93 -0.93
CA ILE A 253 -5.28 12.62 -1.60
C ILE A 253 -5.89 12.77 -2.99
N ARG A 254 -5.20 12.28 -4.00
CA ARG A 254 -5.65 12.19 -5.40
C ARG A 254 -5.56 10.75 -5.86
N VAL A 255 -6.65 10.20 -6.39
CA VAL A 255 -6.75 8.77 -6.68
C VAL A 255 -7.31 8.52 -8.07
N LEU A 256 -6.70 7.56 -8.77
CA LEU A 256 -7.28 6.88 -9.92
C LEU A 256 -7.49 5.41 -9.60
N LEU A 257 -8.70 4.94 -9.88
CA LEU A 257 -9.11 3.56 -9.70
C LEU A 257 -9.39 2.93 -11.05
N HIS A 258 -8.81 1.76 -11.28
CA HIS A 258 -9.08 0.91 -12.42
C HIS A 258 -9.59 -0.45 -11.95
N GLY A 259 -10.69 -0.92 -12.51
CA GLY A 259 -11.18 -2.25 -12.18
C GLY A 259 -12.40 -2.64 -12.99
N GLN A 260 -12.94 -3.81 -12.68
CA GLN A 260 -14.24 -4.22 -13.16
C GLN A 260 -15.26 -3.92 -12.06
N GLY A 261 -16.30 -3.16 -12.40
CA GLY A 261 -17.50 -3.08 -11.57
C GLY A 261 -18.16 -4.45 -11.47
N LEU A 262 -18.76 -4.77 -10.32
CA LEU A 262 -19.42 -6.08 -10.13
C LEU A 262 -20.72 -6.23 -10.93
N LEU A 263 -21.24 -5.15 -11.51
CA LEU A 263 -22.60 -5.10 -12.05
C LEU A 263 -22.67 -4.19 -13.29
N ALA A 264 -22.11 -4.64 -14.40
CA ALA A 264 -22.64 -4.28 -15.71
C ALA A 264 -23.26 -5.54 -16.32
N VAL A 265 -24.29 -6.08 -15.66
CA VAL A 265 -25.19 -7.02 -16.35
C VAL A 265 -25.97 -6.14 -17.33
N GLY A 266 -25.47 -6.04 -18.57
CA GLY A 266 -26.18 -5.36 -19.63
C GLY A 266 -27.60 -5.91 -19.73
N ALA A 267 -28.55 -5.08 -20.17
CA ALA A 267 -29.95 -5.47 -20.37
C ALA A 267 -30.14 -6.69 -21.31
N HIS A 268 -29.07 -7.21 -21.89
CA HIS A 268 -29.03 -8.34 -22.81
C HIS A 268 -28.32 -9.59 -22.24
N GLY A 269 -27.91 -9.60 -20.97
CA GLY A 269 -27.31 -10.79 -20.34
C GLY A 269 -25.89 -11.12 -20.79
N ASP A 270 -25.33 -10.34 -21.71
CA ASP A 270 -23.92 -10.39 -22.05
C ASP A 270 -23.12 -9.62 -21.00
N ALA A 271 -22.28 -10.34 -20.25
CA ALA A 271 -21.33 -9.75 -19.32
C ALA A 271 -20.19 -9.12 -20.13
N GLU A 272 -20.44 -7.95 -20.72
CA GLU A 272 -19.34 -7.11 -21.16
C GLU A 272 -18.62 -6.59 -19.93
N ALA A 273 -17.35 -6.93 -19.83
CA ALA A 273 -16.44 -6.40 -18.82
C ALA A 273 -16.30 -4.88 -19.02
N HIS A 274 -17.18 -4.10 -18.40
CA HIS A 274 -17.05 -2.66 -18.37
C HIS A 274 -15.86 -2.34 -17.46
N SER A 275 -14.77 -1.88 -18.07
CA SER A 275 -13.63 -1.35 -17.33
C SER A 275 -14.06 -0.01 -16.75
N THR A 276 -14.22 0.06 -15.43
CA THR A 276 -14.52 1.31 -14.74
C THR A 276 -13.23 2.03 -14.41
N ARG A 277 -13.18 3.32 -14.78
CA ARG A 277 -12.15 4.28 -14.36
C ARG A 277 -12.83 5.31 -13.47
N VAL A 278 -12.31 5.52 -12.26
CA VAL A 278 -12.84 6.52 -11.32
C VAL A 278 -11.70 7.38 -10.82
N LEU A 279 -11.82 8.70 -11.02
CA LEU A 279 -10.95 9.67 -10.35
C LEU A 279 -11.63 10.19 -9.09
N LEU A 280 -10.87 10.21 -7.99
CA LEU A 280 -11.30 10.76 -6.72
C LEU A 280 -10.30 11.81 -6.24
N ARG A 281 -10.84 12.86 -5.63
CA ARG A 281 -10.09 13.87 -4.90
C ARG A 281 -10.64 13.91 -3.49
N ALA A 282 -9.79 13.77 -2.48
CA ALA A 282 -10.21 13.87 -1.08
C ALA A 282 -9.43 14.97 -0.36
N SER A 283 -10.18 15.80 0.37
CA SER A 283 -9.70 16.93 1.18
C SER A 283 -10.46 16.97 2.51
N SER A 284 -10.13 17.93 3.39
CA SER A 284 -10.93 18.13 4.60
C SER A 284 -12.39 18.51 4.32
N ALA A 285 -12.69 19.09 3.16
CA ALA A 285 -14.03 19.50 2.76
C ALA A 285 -14.93 18.35 2.28
N GLY A 286 -14.35 17.17 1.99
CA GLY A 286 -15.08 16.00 1.50
C GLY A 286 -14.35 15.28 0.38
N VAL A 287 -15.10 14.38 -0.27
CA VAL A 287 -14.63 13.58 -1.42
C VAL A 287 -15.40 14.00 -2.66
N GLU A 288 -14.67 14.34 -3.70
CA GLU A 288 -15.19 14.68 -5.00
C GLU A 288 -14.83 13.57 -6.00
N ARG A 289 -15.83 13.12 -6.75
CA ARG A 289 -15.62 12.27 -7.93
C ARG A 289 -15.43 13.19 -9.13
N VAL A 290 -14.33 13.03 -9.84
CA VAL A 290 -14.06 13.78 -11.07
C VAL A 290 -14.40 12.87 -12.26
N GLU A 291 -15.36 13.31 -13.08
CA GLU A 291 -15.69 12.61 -14.30
C GLU A 291 -14.55 12.76 -15.31
N VAL A 292 -13.97 11.64 -15.72
CA VAL A 292 -13.05 11.60 -16.86
C VAL A 292 -13.90 11.42 -18.09
N GLU A 293 -13.94 12.44 -18.95
CA GLU A 293 -14.53 12.28 -20.26
C GLU A 293 -13.79 11.13 -20.96
N PRO A 294 -14.48 10.04 -21.36
CA PRO A 294 -13.80 8.94 -22.02
C PRO A 294 -13.05 9.50 -23.21
N PRO A 295 -11.80 9.04 -23.48
CA PRO A 295 -11.01 9.57 -24.58
C PRO A 295 -11.89 9.55 -25.82
N GLY A 296 -12.24 10.74 -26.31
CA GLY A 296 -13.25 10.91 -27.35
C GLY A 296 -12.94 9.91 -28.45
N GLN A 297 -13.88 9.01 -28.74
CA GLN A 297 -13.68 7.98 -29.76
C GLN A 297 -13.30 8.73 -31.03
N GLY A 298 -12.00 8.73 -31.34
CA GLY A 298 -11.49 9.50 -32.47
C GLY A 298 -12.28 9.07 -33.69
N GLU A 299 -13.01 10.01 -34.27
CA GLU A 299 -13.78 9.77 -35.47
C GLU A 299 -12.82 9.15 -36.49
N PRO A 300 -13.06 7.91 -36.96
CA PRO A 300 -12.12 7.23 -37.81
C PRO A 300 -11.86 8.11 -39.04
N PRO A 301 -10.59 8.28 -39.47
CA PRO A 301 -10.30 9.11 -40.64
C PRO A 301 -11.06 8.55 -41.85
N GLY A 302 -11.88 9.42 -42.46
CA GLY A 302 -12.68 9.12 -43.66
C GLY A 302 -11.86 9.01 -44.93
#